data_AF-A0A965D4C7-F1
#
_entry.id   AF-A0A965D4C7-F1
#
_cell.length_a   1.000
_cell.length_b   1.000
_cell.length_c   1.000
_cell.angle_alpha   90.00
_cell.angle_beta   90.00
_cell.angle_gamma   90.00
#
_symmetry.space_group_name_H-M   'P 1'
#
loop_
_entity.id
_entity.type
_entity.pdbx_description
1 polymer ?
#
loop_
_entity_poly.entity_id
_entity_poly.type
_entity_poly.pdbx_seq_one_letter_code
_entity_poly.pdbx_strand_id
1 'polypeptide(L)' 'AIALGHPLGATGAVRTATVLHGMRRRKLRYGMVTMCIGTGMGAAGVFESL' A
#
# COMPACT_ATOMS: atom_id res chain seq x y z
N ALA A 1 7.56 2.85 -6.10
CA ALA A 1 8.17 3.97 -6.84
C ALA A 1 9.64 3.67 -7.13
N ILE A 2 10.55 3.71 -6.15
CA ILE A 2 11.99 3.70 -6.45
C ILE A 2 12.49 2.35 -6.98
N ALA A 3 12.37 1.25 -6.22
CA ALA A 3 12.88 -0.05 -6.66
C ALA A 3 11.90 -0.84 -7.55
N LEU A 4 10.59 -0.63 -7.38
CA LEU A 4 9.52 -1.41 -8.04
C LEU A 4 8.81 -0.63 -9.16
N GLY A 5 9.28 0.58 -9.48
CA GLY A 5 8.59 1.49 -10.40
C GLY A 5 7.34 2.14 -9.79
N HIS A 6 6.71 3.02 -10.59
CA HIS A 6 5.47 3.72 -10.26
C HIS A 6 4.49 3.63 -11.45
N PRO A 7 3.82 2.49 -11.65
CA PRO A 7 2.75 2.41 -12.62
C PRO A 7 1.59 3.28 -12.12
N LEU A 8 1.34 4.41 -12.79
CA LEU A 8 0.23 5.31 -12.50
C LEU A 8 -1.10 4.53 -12.51
N GLY A 9 -1.98 4.82 -11.56
CA GLY A 9 -3.25 4.10 -11.35
C GLY A 9 -3.12 2.75 -10.64
N ALA A 10 -2.10 1.94 -10.93
CA ALA A 10 -1.92 0.61 -10.31
C ALA A 10 -1.09 0.62 -9.02
N THR A 11 -0.34 1.69 -8.75
CA THR A 11 0.60 1.75 -7.61
C THR A 11 -0.08 1.49 -6.25
N GLY A 12 -1.31 2.00 -6.05
CA GLY A 12 -2.05 1.77 -4.82
C GLY A 12 -2.32 0.29 -4.58
N ALA A 13 -2.81 -0.42 -5.59
CA ALA A 13 -3.07 -1.86 -5.53
C ALA A 13 -1.78 -2.67 -5.29
N VAL A 14 -0.69 -2.33 -5.98
CA VAL A 14 0.62 -2.98 -5.79
C VAL A 14 1.13 -2.81 -4.36
N ARG A 15 0.99 -1.60 -3.80
CA ARG A 15 1.39 -1.30 -2.42
C ARG A 15 0.53 -2.04 -1.40
N THR A 16 -0.79 -2.04 -1.59
CA THR A 16 -1.72 -2.81 -0.74
C THR A 16 -1.41 -4.30 -0.77
N ALA A 17 -1.22 -4.90 -1.96
CA ALA A 17 -0.87 -6.31 -2.08
C ALA A 17 0.44 -6.65 -1.37
N THR A 18 1.45 -5.78 -1.48
CA THR A 18 2.72 -5.93 -0.77
C THR A 18 2.54 -5.89 0.75
N VAL A 19 1.75 -4.94 1.25
CA VAL A 19 1.46 -4.81 2.69
C VAL A 19 0.69 -6.03 3.21
N LEU A 20 -0.41 -6.43 2.57
CA LEU A 20 -1.21 -7.58 2.96
C LEU A 20 -0.38 -8.87 2.98
N HIS A 21 0.44 -9.09 1.95
CA HIS A 21 1.33 -10.24 1.88
C HIS A 21 2.41 -10.20 3.00
N GLY A 22 2.94 -9.02 3.31
CA GLY A 22 3.86 -8.80 4.43
C GLY A 22 3.21 -9.05 5.80
N MET A 23 1.99 -8.56 6.00
CA MET A 23 1.21 -8.77 7.22
C MET A 23 0.95 -10.25 7.46
N ARG A 24 0.52 -10.99 6.41
CA ARG A 24 0.30 -12.45 6.50
C ARG A 24 1.57 -13.19 6.92
N ARG A 25 2.72 -12.84 6.32
CA ARG A 25 4.01 -13.47 6.65
C ARG A 25 4.48 -13.15 8.07
N ARG A 26 4.18 -11.95 8.57
CA ARG A 26 4.63 -11.48 9.89
C ARG A 26 3.58 -11.64 11.00
N LYS A 27 2.41 -12.24 10.70
CA LYS A 27 1.26 -12.36 11.61
C LYS A 27 0.88 -11.02 12.27
N LEU A 28 0.88 -9.96 11.47
CA LEU A 28 0.50 -8.62 11.94
C LEU A 28 -1.00 -8.42 11.82
N ARG A 29 -1.59 -7.84 12.87
CA ARG A 29 -3.03 -7.56 12.91
C ARG A 29 -3.42 -6.36 12.06
N TYR A 30 -2.62 -5.29 12.06
CA TYR A 30 -2.92 -4.07 11.32
C TYR A 30 -1.79 -3.68 10.37
N GLY A 31 -2.15 -3.10 9.24
CA GLY A 31 -1.22 -2.48 8.30
C GLY A 31 -1.84 -1.27 7.64
N MET A 32 -0.97 -0.35 7.22
CA MET A 32 -1.35 0.91 6.58
C MET A 32 -0.64 1.02 5.25
N VAL A 33 -1.36 1.55 4.27
CA VAL A 33 -0.79 2.07 3.03
C VAL A 33 -1.09 3.56 2.92
N THR A 34 -0.12 4.33 2.44
CA THR A 34 -0.30 5.75 2.12
C THR A 34 0.47 6.09 0.85
N MET A 35 -0.05 7.03 0.08
CA MET A 35 0.57 7.50 -1.15
C MET A 35 0.19 8.96 -1.45
N CYS A 36 1.14 9.69 -2.03
CA CYS A 36 0.85 10.97 -2.67
C CYS A 36 0.18 10.75 -4.02
N ILE A 37 -0.63 11.72 -4.42
CA ILE A 37 -1.28 11.81 -5.73
C ILE A 37 -0.86 13.16 -6.33
N GLY A 38 -0.77 13.24 -7.66
CA GLY A 38 -0.49 14.52 -8.35
C GLY A 38 -1.47 15.62 -7.93
N THR A 39 -1.13 16.87 -8.23
CA THR A 39 -1.95 18.06 -7.89
C THR A 39 -2.20 18.27 -6.39
N GLY A 40 -1.33 17.75 -5.52
CA GLY A 40 -1.36 18.04 -4.08
C GLY A 40 -2.33 17.18 -3.26
N MET A 41 -2.77 16.04 -3.79
CA MET A 41 -3.67 15.11 -3.11
C MET A 41 -2.92 13.94 -2.47
N GLY A 42 -3.62 13.18 -1.62
CA GLY A 42 -3.10 11.95 -1.03
C GLY A 42 -4.22 10.97 -0.70
N ALA A 43 -3.86 9.69 -0.57
CA ALA A 43 -4.78 8.64 -0.15
C ALA A 43 -4.11 7.74 0.88
N ALA A 44 -4.88 7.31 1.88
CA ALA A 44 -4.46 6.38 2.91
C ALA A 44 -5.52 5.29 3.11
N GLY A 45 -5.08 4.08 3.41
CA GLY A 45 -5.93 2.94 3.72
C GLY A 45 -5.34 2.10 4.84
N VAL A 46 -6.18 1.64 5.76
CA VAL A 46 -5.81 0.77 6.87
C VAL A 46 -6.48 -0.59 6.66
N PHE A 47 -5.73 -1.66 6.87
CA PHE A 47 -6.18 -3.04 6.71
C PHE A 47 -6.02 -3.78 8.04
N GLU A 48 -7.04 -4.54 8.42
CA GLU A 48 -6.99 -5.49 9.54
C GLU A 48 -6.95 -6.91 8.98
N SER A 49 -6.06 -7.74 9.52
CA SER A 49 -6.06 -9.18 9.26
C SER A 49 -7.06 -9.85 10.20
N LEU A 50 -8.14 -10.37 9.62
CA LEU A 50 -9.13 -11.21 10.28
C LEU A 50 -8.63 -12.64 10.47
#